data_AF-A0A957A3R4-F1
#
_entry.id   AF-A0A957A3R4-F1
#
_cell.length_a   1.000
_cell.length_b   1.000
_cell.length_c   1.000
_cell.angle_alpha   90.00
_cell.angle_beta   90.00
_cell.angle_gamma   90.00
#
_symmetry.space_group_name_H-M   'P 1'
#
loop_
_entity.id
_entity.type
_entity.pdbx_description
1 polymer ?
#
loop_
_entity_poly.entity_id
_entity_poly.type
_entity_poly.pdbx_seq_one_letter_code
_entity_poly.pdbx_strand_id
1 'polypeptide(L)'
;DLERIVEGRINQVLRDEGITARLSLPGSVFPPVDLELAISPQVLVTSPRSVIRRDRTELLRPDIDLDHALRIEEAATDEDTSALVVPSGGVATYPAIISDRTSYAGMLRTSAHEWTHHYLAFYPLGFNYYDSGDLKAINETVADIVGDEVASIVLDRWGDPTAVEVPVSPPPTQPPQPSVDRAAVLRDLRLEVDALLADGRIDDAERRMDEVRQQLQDAGYYIRKINQAYFAWYGTYAARPDATDPLGGYLREIRQRTGSLPAFLDEIRGWTSRRQVEDGLVDLGGTLQPPQ
;
A
#
# COMPACT_ATOMS: atom_id res chain seq x y z
N ASP A 1 22.98 0.49 -13.67
CA ASP A 1 22.53 0.43 -12.28
C ASP A 1 21.02 0.47 -12.27
N LEU A 2 20.36 -0.46 -11.59
CA LEU A 2 18.91 -0.59 -11.66
C LEU A 2 18.22 0.62 -11.01
N GLU A 3 18.81 1.13 -9.91
CA GLU A 3 18.34 2.33 -9.19
C GLU A 3 18.22 3.52 -10.15
N ARG A 4 19.32 3.91 -10.79
CA ARG A 4 19.36 5.00 -11.76
C ARG A 4 18.38 4.85 -12.93
N ILE A 5 18.08 3.61 -13.34
CA ILE A 5 17.09 3.35 -14.39
C ILE A 5 15.68 3.63 -13.86
N VAL A 6 15.37 3.16 -12.65
CA VAL A 6 14.07 3.38 -12.01
C VAL A 6 13.86 4.86 -11.70
N GLU A 7 14.81 5.51 -11.04
CA GLU A 7 14.79 6.95 -10.74
C GLU A 7 14.59 7.76 -12.01
N GLY A 8 15.40 7.49 -13.05
CA GLY A 8 15.34 8.22 -14.31
C GLY A 8 14.00 8.06 -15.03
N ARG A 9 13.42 6.86 -15.03
CA ARG A 9 12.12 6.58 -15.67
C ARG A 9 10.96 7.21 -14.91
N ILE A 10 10.91 7.07 -13.59
CA ILE A 10 9.88 7.70 -12.75
C ILE A 10 9.98 9.23 -12.87
N ASN A 11 11.18 9.79 -12.73
CA ASN A 11 11.40 11.23 -12.88
C ASN A 11 10.99 11.72 -14.28
N GLN A 12 11.22 10.94 -15.34
CA GLN A 12 10.76 11.31 -16.68
C GLN A 12 9.23 11.35 -16.77
N VAL A 13 8.52 10.35 -16.23
CA VAL A 13 7.05 10.33 -16.21
C VAL A 13 6.50 11.52 -15.44
N LEU A 14 7.02 11.77 -14.24
CA LEU A 14 6.56 12.90 -13.41
C LEU A 14 6.78 14.26 -14.12
N ARG A 15 7.90 14.44 -14.82
CA ARG A 15 8.13 15.64 -15.65
C ARG A 15 7.16 15.77 -16.81
N ASP A 16 6.94 14.68 -17.54
CA ASP A 16 6.09 14.68 -18.73
C ASP A 16 4.62 14.95 -18.37
N GLU A 17 4.18 14.45 -17.21
CA GLU A 17 2.87 14.77 -16.63
C GLU A 17 2.80 16.20 -16.05
N GLY A 18 3.94 16.84 -15.79
CA GLY A 18 4.01 18.15 -15.15
C GLY A 18 3.78 18.12 -13.63
N ILE A 19 3.96 16.96 -13.00
CA ILE A 19 3.84 16.78 -11.55
C ILE A 19 5.13 17.25 -10.90
N THR A 20 5.06 18.37 -10.19
CA THR A 20 6.19 18.87 -9.43
C THR A 20 5.77 19.75 -8.27
N ALA A 21 6.55 19.75 -7.18
CA ALA A 21 6.20 20.56 -6.02
C ALA A 21 6.47 22.05 -6.25
N ARG A 22 5.85 22.91 -5.43
CA ARG A 22 5.83 24.38 -5.61
C ARG A 22 7.22 25.04 -5.63
N LEU A 23 8.24 24.36 -5.12
CA LEU A 23 9.64 24.80 -5.00
C LEU A 23 10.52 24.44 -6.21
N SER A 24 9.94 23.91 -7.29
CA SER A 24 10.70 23.38 -8.43
C SER A 24 11.28 24.47 -9.32
N LEU A 25 12.50 24.25 -9.82
CA LEU A 25 13.03 25.01 -10.95
C LEU A 25 12.25 24.63 -12.23
N PRO A 26 12.09 25.55 -13.19
CA PRO A 26 11.42 25.24 -14.47
C PRO A 26 12.04 24.01 -15.14
N GLY A 27 11.22 23.00 -15.44
CA GLY A 27 11.66 21.75 -16.09
C GLY A 27 12.27 20.69 -15.17
N SER A 28 12.23 20.88 -13.84
CA SER A 28 12.70 19.89 -12.86
C SER A 28 11.54 19.30 -12.04
N VAL A 29 11.71 18.05 -11.56
CA VAL A 29 10.83 17.44 -10.56
C VAL A 29 11.36 17.79 -9.17
N PHE A 30 10.49 18.24 -8.28
CA PHE A 30 10.77 18.39 -6.86
C PHE A 30 9.70 17.66 -6.04
N PRO A 31 10.08 16.93 -4.98
CA PRO A 31 11.46 16.56 -4.63
C PRO A 31 12.09 15.66 -5.71
N PRO A 32 13.43 15.65 -5.86
CA PRO A 32 14.08 14.73 -6.78
C PRO A 32 13.70 13.29 -6.47
N VAL A 33 13.56 12.46 -7.51
CA VAL A 33 13.38 11.02 -7.34
C VAL A 33 14.76 10.43 -6.97
N ASP A 34 14.88 9.93 -5.76
CA ASP A 34 16.13 9.42 -5.18
C ASP A 34 15.82 8.19 -4.34
N LEU A 35 16.41 7.05 -4.68
CA LEU A 35 16.11 5.76 -4.05
C LEU A 35 17.36 4.92 -3.82
N GLU A 36 17.28 4.06 -2.81
CA GLU A 36 18.30 3.08 -2.47
C GLU A 36 17.65 1.69 -2.42
N LEU A 37 18.15 0.74 -3.22
CA LEU A 37 17.76 -0.65 -3.17
C LEU A 37 18.53 -1.36 -2.06
N ALA A 38 17.80 -1.74 -1.01
CA ALA A 38 18.38 -2.43 0.13
C ALA A 38 17.40 -3.45 0.71
N ILE A 39 17.88 -4.28 1.64
CA ILE A 39 16.99 -5.09 2.47
C ILE A 39 16.17 -4.13 3.32
N SER A 40 14.87 -4.05 3.00
CA SER A 40 13.97 -3.14 3.70
C SER A 40 13.87 -3.53 5.19
N PRO A 41 13.74 -2.55 6.11
CA PRO A 41 13.46 -2.80 7.51
C PRO A 41 12.30 -3.78 7.72
N GLN A 42 12.31 -4.47 8.85
CA GLN A 42 11.09 -5.11 9.32
C GLN A 42 10.26 -4.11 10.10
N VAL A 43 8.96 -4.35 10.22
CA VAL A 43 8.02 -3.46 10.88
C VAL A 43 7.21 -4.27 11.86
N LEU A 44 7.17 -3.84 13.13
CA LEU A 44 6.17 -4.30 14.09
C LEU A 44 4.88 -3.52 13.87
N VAL A 45 3.80 -4.25 13.63
CA VAL A 45 2.45 -3.72 13.50
C VAL A 45 1.61 -4.26 14.65
N THR A 46 0.87 -3.37 15.31
CA THR A 46 -0.13 -3.76 16.30
C THR A 46 -1.53 -3.31 15.89
N SER A 47 -2.52 -4.11 16.25
CA SER A 47 -3.94 -3.83 16.06
C SER A 47 -4.73 -4.33 17.26
N PRO A 48 -5.78 -3.62 17.71
CA PRO A 48 -6.73 -4.18 18.67
C PRO A 48 -7.26 -5.53 18.17
N ARG A 49 -7.54 -6.44 19.09
CA ARG A 49 -8.17 -7.73 18.78
C ARG A 49 -9.64 -7.57 18.43
N SER A 50 -10.29 -6.55 18.98
CA SER A 50 -11.73 -6.26 18.80
C SER A 50 -12.09 -5.52 17.52
N VAL A 51 -11.11 -4.93 16.83
CA VAL A 51 -11.33 -4.21 15.57
C VAL A 51 -10.04 -4.21 14.75
N ILE A 52 -10.16 -4.36 13.43
CA ILE A 52 -9.00 -4.22 12.54
C ILE A 52 -8.71 -2.74 12.37
N ARG A 53 -7.70 -2.28 13.09
CA ARG A 53 -7.21 -0.89 13.07
C ARG A 53 -5.72 -0.87 13.41
N ARG A 54 -4.93 -0.14 12.64
CA ARG A 54 -3.49 -0.01 12.89
C ARG A 54 -3.24 0.98 14.03
N ASP A 55 -2.85 0.49 15.20
CA ASP A 55 -2.60 1.32 16.39
C ASP A 55 -1.15 1.80 16.47
N ARG A 56 -0.18 0.90 16.24
CA ARG A 56 1.24 1.22 16.25
C ARG A 56 1.96 0.62 15.04
N THR A 57 3.01 1.31 14.60
CA THR A 57 3.92 0.87 13.55
C THR A 57 5.34 1.26 13.99
N GLU A 58 6.21 0.28 14.18
CA GLU A 58 7.59 0.52 14.59
C GLU A 58 8.56 -0.13 13.62
N LEU A 59 9.51 0.66 13.11
CA LEU A 59 10.61 0.16 12.31
C LEU A 59 11.56 -0.65 13.19
N LEU A 60 11.87 -1.85 12.74
CA LEU A 60 12.82 -2.77 13.31
C LEU A 60 14.04 -2.87 12.40
N ARG A 61 15.12 -3.48 12.89
CA ARG A 61 16.29 -3.71 12.05
C ARG A 61 15.97 -4.69 10.91
N PRO A 62 16.54 -4.51 9.70
CA PRO A 62 16.28 -5.37 8.55
C PRO A 62 16.82 -6.80 8.72
N ASP A 63 17.80 -7.00 9.61
CA ASP A 63 18.55 -8.24 9.80
C ASP A 63 18.02 -9.13 10.94
N ILE A 64 16.81 -8.86 11.47
CA ILE A 64 16.23 -9.72 12.50
C ILE A 64 15.78 -11.06 11.90
N ASP A 65 16.16 -12.16 12.57
CA ASP A 65 15.72 -13.50 12.21
C ASP A 65 14.28 -13.76 12.67
N LEU A 66 13.73 -14.89 12.21
CA LEU A 66 12.36 -15.29 12.53
C LEU A 66 12.15 -15.47 14.04
N ASP A 67 13.10 -16.08 14.74
CA ASP A 67 12.97 -16.33 16.18
C ASP A 67 12.89 -15.02 16.97
N HIS A 68 13.65 -14.01 16.56
CA HIS A 68 13.60 -12.68 17.14
C HIS A 68 12.29 -11.97 16.80
N ALA A 69 11.84 -12.04 15.53
CA ALA A 69 10.55 -11.49 15.13
C ALA A 69 9.40 -12.09 15.97
N LEU A 70 9.41 -13.41 16.20
CA LEU A 70 8.41 -14.09 17.03
C LEU A 70 8.44 -13.62 18.49
N ARG A 71 9.63 -13.44 19.09
CA ARG A 71 9.74 -12.88 20.46
C ARG A 71 9.21 -11.45 20.56
N ILE A 72 9.43 -10.63 19.53
CA ILE A 72 8.89 -9.27 19.47
C ILE A 72 7.37 -9.30 19.37
N GLU A 73 6.81 -10.16 18.51
CA GLU A 73 5.37 -10.34 18.41
C GLU A 73 4.75 -10.81 19.72
N GLU A 74 5.36 -11.78 20.38
CA GLU A 74 4.89 -12.32 21.67
C GLU A 74 4.90 -11.24 22.75
N ALA A 75 5.98 -10.45 22.84
CA ALA A 75 6.09 -9.35 23.80
C ALA A 75 5.11 -8.19 23.54
N ALA A 76 4.64 -8.03 22.30
CA ALA A 76 3.72 -6.97 21.89
C ALA A 76 2.25 -7.43 21.81
N THR A 77 1.97 -8.72 22.02
CA THR A 77 0.62 -9.29 22.02
C THR A 77 0.11 -9.39 23.46
N ASP A 78 -1.13 -8.98 23.71
CA ASP A 78 -1.82 -9.12 25.00
C ASP A 78 -3.30 -9.47 24.83
N GLU A 79 -4.09 -9.39 25.90
CA GLU A 79 -5.53 -9.74 25.87
C GLU A 79 -6.34 -8.91 24.89
N ASP A 80 -5.91 -7.67 24.62
CA ASP A 80 -6.61 -6.69 23.78
C ASP A 80 -5.87 -6.39 22.47
N THR A 81 -4.59 -6.78 22.35
CA THR A 81 -3.69 -6.38 21.25
C THR A 81 -3.16 -7.58 20.49
N SER A 82 -3.31 -7.55 19.18
CA SER A 82 -2.63 -8.46 18.24
C SER A 82 -1.38 -7.80 17.65
N ALA A 83 -0.32 -8.57 17.46
CA ALA A 83 0.92 -8.09 16.84
C ALA A 83 1.38 -8.95 15.65
N LEU A 84 2.09 -8.32 14.73
CA LEU A 84 2.72 -8.95 13.58
C LEU A 84 4.01 -8.21 13.18
N VAL A 85 5.09 -8.94 12.99
CA VAL A 85 6.33 -8.43 12.38
C VAL A 85 6.36 -8.81 10.91
N VAL A 86 6.50 -7.83 10.03
CA VAL A 86 6.48 -8.00 8.57
C VAL A 86 7.62 -7.23 7.91
N PRO A 87 8.14 -7.69 6.75
CA PRO A 87 9.00 -6.84 5.95
C PRO A 87 8.19 -5.63 5.41
N SER A 88 8.78 -4.43 5.41
CA SER A 88 8.24 -3.32 4.62
C SER A 88 8.56 -3.50 3.13
N GLY A 89 7.69 -3.00 2.26
CA GLY A 89 7.95 -2.94 0.81
C GLY A 89 8.94 -1.82 0.46
N GLY A 90 8.82 -0.69 1.16
CA GLY A 90 9.69 0.46 1.08
C GLY A 90 9.51 1.34 2.33
N VAL A 91 10.38 2.34 2.48
CA VAL A 91 10.28 3.38 3.52
C VAL A 91 10.62 4.72 2.89
N ALA A 92 9.72 5.70 3.03
CA ALA A 92 9.90 7.08 2.58
C ALA A 92 10.95 7.90 3.37
N THR A 93 12.14 7.34 3.65
CA THR A 93 13.35 8.15 3.96
C THR A 93 13.78 8.94 2.73
N TYR A 94 14.73 9.87 2.84
CA TYR A 94 15.32 10.53 1.66
C TYR A 94 16.84 10.24 1.62
N PRO A 95 17.34 9.40 0.68
CA PRO A 95 16.61 8.67 -0.38
C PRO A 95 15.62 7.62 0.14
N ALA A 96 14.62 7.25 -0.67
CA ALA A 96 13.64 6.22 -0.32
C ALA A 96 14.30 4.83 -0.34
N ILE A 97 14.14 4.05 0.73
CA ILE A 97 14.67 2.68 0.78
C ILE A 97 13.62 1.73 0.20
N ILE A 98 13.96 1.02 -0.87
CA ILE A 98 13.06 0.12 -1.59
C ILE A 98 13.60 -1.30 -1.49
N SER A 99 12.72 -2.27 -1.22
CA SER A 99 13.12 -3.67 -1.11
C SER A 99 13.73 -4.19 -2.42
N ASP A 100 14.91 -4.78 -2.34
CA ASP A 100 15.59 -5.44 -3.46
C ASP A 100 14.98 -6.81 -3.83
N ARG A 101 13.98 -7.29 -3.07
CA ARG A 101 13.33 -8.60 -3.24
C ARG A 101 12.00 -8.57 -3.97
N THR A 102 11.66 -7.46 -4.62
CA THR A 102 10.41 -7.29 -5.36
C THR A 102 10.61 -7.42 -6.87
N SER A 103 9.51 -7.65 -7.62
CA SER A 103 9.58 -7.62 -9.10
C SER A 103 9.86 -6.21 -9.59
N TYR A 104 10.34 -6.05 -10.84
CA TYR A 104 10.56 -4.71 -11.41
C TYR A 104 9.30 -3.84 -11.36
N ALA A 105 8.13 -4.40 -11.69
CA ALA A 105 6.85 -3.71 -11.55
C ALA A 105 6.54 -3.31 -10.09
N GLY A 106 6.82 -4.19 -9.13
CA GLY A 106 6.65 -3.88 -7.71
C GLY A 106 7.60 -2.78 -7.24
N MET A 107 8.83 -2.79 -7.73
CA MET A 107 9.84 -1.76 -7.45
C MET A 107 9.37 -0.40 -7.96
N LEU A 108 8.93 -0.30 -9.21
CA LEU A 108 8.39 0.94 -9.79
C LEU A 108 7.24 1.50 -8.97
N ARG A 109 6.27 0.65 -8.61
CA ARG A 109 5.10 1.06 -7.82
C ARG A 109 5.53 1.58 -6.46
N THR A 110 6.35 0.84 -5.73
CA THR A 110 6.80 1.26 -4.39
C THR A 110 7.67 2.51 -4.47
N SER A 111 8.57 2.63 -5.44
CA SER A 111 9.36 3.85 -5.62
C SER A 111 8.50 5.09 -5.87
N ALA A 112 7.48 4.98 -6.73
CA ALA A 112 6.54 6.08 -6.98
C ALA A 112 5.63 6.36 -5.77
N HIS A 113 5.24 5.33 -5.01
CA HIS A 113 4.53 5.46 -3.72
C HIS A 113 5.34 6.26 -2.71
N GLU A 114 6.58 5.86 -2.43
CA GLU A 114 7.45 6.55 -1.47
C GLU A 114 7.79 7.98 -1.94
N TRP A 115 8.00 8.19 -3.24
CA TRP A 115 8.18 9.54 -3.78
C TRP A 115 6.94 10.42 -3.57
N THR A 116 5.73 9.85 -3.65
CA THR A 116 4.49 10.60 -3.38
C THR A 116 4.44 11.08 -1.93
N HIS A 117 4.92 10.27 -0.98
CA HIS A 117 5.08 10.71 0.41
C HIS A 117 6.04 11.90 0.53
N HIS A 118 7.19 11.86 -0.18
CA HIS A 118 8.11 13.00 -0.22
C HIS A 118 7.46 14.26 -0.82
N TYR A 119 6.70 14.10 -1.91
CA TYR A 119 5.95 15.19 -2.53
C TYR A 119 4.94 15.80 -1.54
N LEU A 120 4.10 14.96 -0.93
CA LEU A 120 3.06 15.39 0.00
C LEU A 120 3.62 16.00 1.29
N ALA A 121 4.84 15.64 1.69
CA ALA A 121 5.53 16.24 2.84
C ALA A 121 5.74 17.76 2.72
N PHE A 122 5.53 18.36 1.54
CA PHE A 122 5.55 19.82 1.32
C PHE A 122 4.16 20.47 1.29
N TYR A 123 3.09 19.70 1.54
CA TYR A 123 1.71 20.14 1.44
C TYR A 123 0.90 19.79 2.69
N PRO A 124 -0.24 20.47 2.93
CA PRO A 124 -1.08 20.22 4.10
C PRO A 124 -1.42 18.74 4.34
N LEU A 125 -1.76 17.98 3.30
CA LEU A 125 -2.08 16.56 3.46
C LEU A 125 -0.92 15.73 4.03
N GLY A 126 0.33 16.04 3.68
CA GLY A 126 1.49 15.36 4.25
C GLY A 126 1.94 15.93 5.60
N PHE A 127 1.86 17.25 5.81
CA PHE A 127 2.19 17.85 7.11
C PHE A 127 1.35 17.27 8.25
N ASN A 128 0.08 16.97 7.99
CA ASN A 128 -0.87 16.44 8.97
C ASN A 128 -1.00 14.90 8.90
N TYR A 129 -0.04 14.19 8.29
CA TYR A 129 -0.10 12.73 8.09
C TYR A 129 -0.38 11.95 9.39
N TYR A 130 0.22 12.40 10.51
CA TYR A 130 0.10 11.73 11.81
C TYR A 130 -1.06 12.26 12.68
N ASP A 131 -1.82 13.25 12.22
CA ASP A 131 -2.83 13.92 13.03
C ASP A 131 -4.10 13.08 13.23
N SER A 132 -4.42 12.21 12.27
CA SER A 132 -5.57 11.30 12.38
C SER A 132 -5.43 10.04 11.51
N GLY A 133 -6.17 8.99 11.87
CA GLY A 133 -6.27 7.77 11.05
C GLY A 133 -6.82 8.03 9.65
N ASP A 134 -7.78 8.96 9.53
CA ASP A 134 -8.35 9.38 8.25
C ASP A 134 -7.29 10.04 7.35
N LEU A 135 -6.49 10.98 7.88
CA LEU A 135 -5.46 11.65 7.09
C LEU A 135 -4.37 10.69 6.65
N LYS A 136 -3.98 9.78 7.52
CA LYS A 136 -3.08 8.69 7.18
C LYS A 136 -3.66 7.85 6.04
N ALA A 137 -4.93 7.45 6.14
CA ALA A 137 -5.60 6.65 5.12
C ALA A 137 -5.72 7.38 3.77
N ILE A 138 -6.06 8.68 3.78
CA ILE A 138 -6.10 9.53 2.58
C ILE A 138 -4.72 9.56 1.92
N ASN A 139 -3.68 9.85 2.70
CA ASN A 139 -2.33 9.99 2.20
C ASN A 139 -1.80 8.68 1.59
N GLU A 140 -1.94 7.55 2.28
CA GLU A 140 -1.57 6.23 1.73
C GLU A 140 -2.35 5.89 0.46
N THR A 141 -3.65 6.20 0.41
CA THR A 141 -4.47 5.93 -0.79
C THR A 141 -4.02 6.79 -1.98
N VAL A 142 -3.64 8.05 -1.74
CA VAL A 142 -3.08 8.92 -2.79
C VAL A 142 -1.75 8.36 -3.29
N ALA A 143 -0.88 7.92 -2.38
CA ALA A 143 0.39 7.29 -2.73
C ALA A 143 0.20 5.98 -3.53
N ASP A 144 -0.78 5.14 -3.16
CA ASP A 144 -1.13 3.92 -3.89
C ASP A 144 -1.58 4.24 -5.33
N ILE A 145 -2.47 5.23 -5.49
CA ILE A 145 -2.98 5.66 -6.81
C ILE A 145 -1.83 6.15 -7.71
N VAL A 146 -0.99 7.04 -7.19
CA VAL A 146 0.17 7.57 -7.93
C VAL A 146 1.15 6.43 -8.25
N GLY A 147 1.42 5.57 -7.28
CA GLY A 147 2.31 4.42 -7.42
C GLY A 147 1.89 3.49 -8.55
N ASP A 148 0.62 3.09 -8.57
CA ASP A 148 0.06 2.21 -9.60
C ASP A 148 0.09 2.87 -10.98
N GLU A 149 -0.37 4.12 -11.10
CA GLU A 149 -0.45 4.82 -12.39
C GLU A 149 0.94 5.11 -12.98
N VAL A 150 1.86 5.65 -12.18
CA VAL A 150 3.23 5.95 -12.65
C VAL A 150 3.95 4.66 -13.04
N ALA A 151 3.82 3.59 -12.26
CA ALA A 151 4.41 2.29 -12.61
C ALA A 151 3.84 1.74 -13.93
N SER A 152 2.53 1.85 -14.15
CA SER A 152 1.89 1.44 -15.40
C SER A 152 2.46 2.22 -16.59
N ILE A 153 2.55 3.55 -16.49
CA ILE A 153 3.10 4.40 -17.57
C ILE A 153 4.55 4.02 -17.87
N VAL A 154 5.36 3.72 -16.84
CA VAL A 154 6.74 3.30 -17.04
C VAL A 154 6.81 1.93 -17.75
N LEU A 155 6.00 0.96 -17.33
CA LEU A 155 5.98 -0.36 -17.94
C LEU A 155 5.49 -0.30 -19.39
N ASP A 156 4.44 0.47 -19.67
CA ASP A 156 3.91 0.64 -21.02
C ASP A 156 4.92 1.26 -21.99
N ARG A 157 5.74 2.20 -21.48
CA ARG A 157 6.67 2.95 -22.33
C ARG A 157 8.03 2.29 -22.51
N TRP A 158 8.52 1.56 -21.50
CA TRP A 158 9.88 1.00 -21.52
C TRP A 158 9.96 -0.51 -21.28
N GLY A 159 8.85 -1.15 -20.94
CA GLY A 159 8.81 -2.57 -20.57
C GLY A 159 9.59 -2.90 -19.29
N ASP A 160 9.54 -4.18 -18.92
CA ASP A 160 10.32 -4.74 -17.84
C ASP A 160 11.71 -5.17 -18.36
N PRO A 161 12.81 -4.47 -18.00
CA PRO A 161 14.15 -4.81 -18.46
C PRO A 161 14.69 -6.09 -17.81
N THR A 162 14.02 -6.61 -16.78
CA THR A 162 14.33 -7.88 -16.12
C THR A 162 13.57 -9.06 -16.73
N ALA A 163 12.60 -8.79 -17.62
CA ALA A 163 11.92 -9.83 -18.36
C ALA A 163 12.90 -10.49 -19.33
N VAL A 164 13.22 -11.76 -19.07
CA VAL A 164 13.95 -12.59 -20.03
C VAL A 164 12.98 -12.93 -21.16
N GLU A 165 13.23 -12.45 -22.37
CA GLU A 165 12.56 -12.98 -23.57
C GLU A 165 12.94 -14.45 -23.72
N VAL A 166 12.08 -15.35 -23.24
CA VAL A 166 12.26 -16.78 -23.44
C VAL A 166 11.94 -17.05 -24.92
N PRO A 167 12.86 -17.60 -25.72
CA PRO A 167 12.54 -18.07 -27.07
C PRO A 167 11.37 -19.05 -26.95
N VAL A 168 10.36 -18.89 -27.81
CA VAL A 168 9.12 -19.69 -27.82
C VAL A 168 9.44 -21.17 -28.06
N SER A 169 9.87 -21.87 -27.01
CA SER A 169 9.92 -23.32 -26.93
C SER A 169 8.51 -23.79 -26.57
N PRO A 170 8.06 -24.97 -27.04
CA PRO A 170 6.76 -25.51 -26.64
C PRO A 170 6.66 -25.44 -25.10
N PRO A 171 5.55 -24.92 -24.56
CA PRO A 171 5.51 -24.49 -23.17
C PRO A 171 5.95 -25.67 -22.29
N PRO A 172 7.01 -25.52 -21.47
CA PRO A 172 7.19 -26.46 -20.37
C PRO A 172 5.88 -26.48 -19.62
N THR A 173 5.38 -27.67 -19.30
CA THR A 173 4.12 -27.86 -18.58
C THR A 173 4.17 -26.97 -17.35
N GLN A 174 3.48 -25.83 -17.41
CA GLN A 174 3.45 -24.90 -16.30
C GLN A 174 2.94 -25.72 -15.11
N PRO A 175 3.63 -25.74 -13.95
CA PRO A 175 3.02 -26.28 -12.75
C PRO A 175 1.66 -25.58 -12.62
N PRO A 176 0.57 -26.32 -12.35
CA PRO A 176 -0.77 -25.77 -12.38
C PRO A 176 -0.79 -24.47 -11.57
N GLN A 177 -1.14 -23.37 -12.22
CA GLN A 177 -1.46 -22.13 -11.51
C GLN A 177 -2.44 -22.51 -10.39
N PRO A 178 -2.20 -22.10 -9.13
CA PRO A 178 -3.13 -22.40 -8.06
C PRO A 178 -4.53 -21.98 -8.51
N SER A 179 -5.50 -22.88 -8.44
CA SER A 179 -6.87 -22.62 -8.91
C SER A 179 -7.61 -21.58 -8.05
N VAL A 180 -6.96 -21.07 -7.00
CA VAL A 180 -7.53 -20.21 -5.97
C VAL A 180 -7.09 -18.78 -6.21
N ASP A 181 -8.05 -17.88 -6.46
CA ASP A 181 -7.79 -16.43 -6.41
C ASP A 181 -7.52 -16.00 -4.96
N ARG A 182 -6.24 -15.95 -4.59
CA ARG A 182 -5.78 -15.53 -3.26
C ARG A 182 -6.36 -14.15 -2.86
N ALA A 183 -6.47 -13.22 -3.81
CA ALA A 183 -6.96 -11.89 -3.50
C ALA A 183 -8.44 -11.96 -3.12
N ALA A 184 -9.25 -12.70 -3.87
CA ALA A 184 -10.66 -12.94 -3.52
C ALA A 184 -10.81 -13.59 -2.15
N VAL A 185 -10.06 -14.65 -1.87
CA VAL A 185 -10.12 -15.34 -0.57
C VAL A 185 -9.82 -14.41 0.61
N LEU A 186 -8.78 -13.57 0.49
CA LEU A 186 -8.43 -12.62 1.55
C LEU A 186 -9.46 -11.50 1.70
N ARG A 187 -10.16 -11.10 0.63
CA ARG A 187 -11.26 -10.13 0.69
C ARG A 187 -12.47 -10.71 1.40
N ASP A 188 -12.90 -11.91 1.01
CA ASP A 188 -14.05 -12.57 1.65
C ASP A 188 -13.78 -12.82 3.14
N LEU A 189 -12.56 -13.25 3.48
CA LEU A 189 -12.13 -13.39 4.87
C LEU A 189 -12.18 -12.05 5.63
N ARG A 190 -11.78 -10.94 5.01
CA ARG A 190 -11.82 -9.62 5.66
C ARG A 190 -13.24 -9.24 6.09
N LEU A 191 -14.21 -9.44 5.20
CA LEU A 191 -15.63 -9.16 5.46
C LEU A 191 -16.20 -10.05 6.57
N GLU A 192 -15.87 -11.34 6.53
CA GLU A 192 -16.28 -12.30 7.55
C GLU A 192 -15.70 -11.94 8.93
N VAL A 193 -14.42 -11.56 8.98
CA VAL A 193 -13.76 -11.11 10.21
C VAL A 193 -14.37 -9.82 10.73
N ASP A 194 -14.65 -8.82 9.89
CA ASP A 194 -15.31 -7.59 10.32
C ASP A 194 -16.67 -7.88 10.96
N ALA A 195 -17.48 -8.76 10.37
CA ALA A 195 -18.77 -9.15 10.92
C ALA A 195 -18.62 -9.84 12.28
N LEU A 196 -17.69 -10.78 12.42
CA LEU A 196 -17.42 -11.48 13.68
C LEU A 196 -16.94 -10.50 14.77
N LEU A 197 -16.08 -9.55 14.42
CA LEU A 197 -15.57 -8.53 15.35
C LEU A 197 -16.68 -7.56 15.78
N ALA A 198 -17.57 -7.15 14.86
CA ALA A 198 -18.73 -6.32 15.18
C ALA A 198 -19.68 -7.01 16.17
N ASP A 199 -19.80 -8.34 16.10
CA ASP A 199 -20.57 -9.16 17.05
C ASP A 199 -19.80 -9.46 18.37
N GLY A 200 -18.58 -8.96 18.52
CA GLY A 200 -17.72 -9.22 19.70
C GLY A 200 -17.11 -10.63 19.74
N ARG A 201 -17.17 -11.38 18.64
CA ARG A 201 -16.72 -12.79 18.53
C ARG A 201 -15.25 -12.87 18.12
N ILE A 202 -14.37 -12.31 18.96
CA ILE A 202 -12.93 -12.17 18.70
C ILE A 202 -12.26 -13.53 18.45
N ASP A 203 -12.46 -14.52 19.33
CA ASP A 203 -11.80 -15.82 19.20
C ASP A 203 -12.29 -16.60 17.96
N ASP A 204 -13.53 -16.36 17.53
CA ASP A 204 -14.07 -16.97 16.31
C ASP A 204 -13.45 -16.33 15.06
N ALA A 205 -13.27 -15.01 15.06
CA ALA A 205 -12.55 -14.31 14.00
C ALA A 205 -11.11 -14.81 13.87
N GLU A 206 -10.38 -14.95 14.98
CA GLU A 206 -9.00 -15.42 14.98
C GLU A 206 -8.87 -16.87 14.51
N ARG A 207 -9.77 -17.74 14.96
CA ARG A 207 -9.83 -19.13 14.47
C ARG A 207 -10.09 -19.16 12.97
N ARG A 208 -11.03 -18.35 12.47
CA ARG A 208 -11.36 -18.28 11.05
C ARG A 208 -10.17 -17.80 10.20
N MET A 209 -9.41 -16.81 10.68
CA MET A 209 -8.20 -16.34 10.02
C MET A 209 -7.13 -17.44 9.92
N ASP A 210 -6.93 -18.23 10.97
CA ASP A 210 -5.98 -19.35 10.92
C ASP A 210 -6.46 -20.48 10.01
N GLU A 211 -7.76 -20.78 9.99
CA GLU A 211 -8.34 -21.77 9.06
C GLU A 211 -8.09 -21.38 7.59
N VAL A 212 -8.33 -20.12 7.20
CA VAL A 212 -8.04 -19.67 5.83
C VAL A 212 -6.55 -19.65 5.54
N ARG A 213 -5.71 -19.27 6.52
CA ARG A 213 -4.24 -19.34 6.36
C ARG A 213 -3.79 -20.76 6.00
N GLN A 214 -4.34 -21.78 6.67
CA GLN A 214 -4.06 -23.19 6.38
C GLN A 214 -4.57 -23.58 4.98
N GLN A 215 -5.78 -23.17 4.60
CA GLN A 215 -6.33 -23.42 3.25
C GLN A 215 -5.46 -22.81 2.14
N LEU A 216 -4.97 -21.58 2.35
CA LEU A 216 -4.06 -20.92 1.42
C LEU A 216 -2.72 -21.66 1.33
N GLN A 217 -2.20 -22.13 2.46
CA GLN A 217 -0.98 -22.94 2.51
C GLN A 217 -1.14 -24.25 1.71
N ASP A 218 -2.26 -24.95 1.86
CA ASP A 218 -2.57 -26.17 1.10
C ASP A 218 -2.71 -25.90 -0.41
N ALA A 219 -3.15 -24.69 -0.79
CA ALA A 219 -3.19 -24.21 -2.16
C ALA A 219 -1.82 -23.70 -2.69
N GLY A 220 -0.75 -23.83 -1.90
CA GLY A 220 0.61 -23.42 -2.28
C GLY A 220 0.94 -21.95 -1.98
N TYR A 221 0.07 -21.23 -1.28
CA TYR A 221 0.31 -19.86 -0.81
C TYR A 221 0.75 -19.85 0.64
N TYR A 222 2.06 -19.73 0.87
CA TYR A 222 2.58 -19.65 2.22
C TYR A 222 2.36 -18.25 2.82
N ILE A 223 1.56 -18.19 3.90
CA ILE A 223 1.39 -17.02 4.75
C ILE A 223 1.68 -17.45 6.19
N ARG A 224 2.63 -16.78 6.85
CA ARG A 224 3.08 -17.16 8.20
C ARG A 224 1.98 -17.01 9.25
N LYS A 225 1.23 -15.91 9.20
CA LYS A 225 0.22 -15.55 10.20
C LYS A 225 -0.80 -14.61 9.57
N ILE A 226 -2.09 -14.86 9.80
CA ILE A 226 -3.19 -13.94 9.49
C ILE A 226 -3.86 -13.61 10.82
N ASN A 227 -3.82 -12.34 11.22
CA ASN A 227 -4.47 -11.80 12.41
C ASN A 227 -4.94 -10.36 12.12
N GLN A 228 -5.46 -9.66 13.12
CA GLN A 228 -5.94 -8.29 12.96
C GLN A 228 -4.80 -7.36 12.52
N ALA A 229 -3.59 -7.50 13.08
CA ALA A 229 -2.41 -6.76 12.63
C ALA A 229 -2.02 -7.05 11.16
N TYR A 230 -2.19 -8.28 10.66
CA TYR A 230 -2.02 -8.62 9.24
C TYR A 230 -2.97 -7.80 8.37
N PHE A 231 -4.26 -7.78 8.70
CA PHE A 231 -5.22 -6.97 7.97
C PHE A 231 -5.06 -5.46 8.21
N ALA A 232 -4.56 -5.04 9.36
CA ALA A 232 -4.26 -3.64 9.63
C ALA A 232 -3.03 -3.14 8.86
N TRP A 233 -2.15 -4.04 8.41
CA TRP A 233 -0.99 -3.70 7.56
C TRP A 233 -1.28 -3.89 6.07
N TYR A 234 -1.77 -5.07 5.69
CA TYR A 234 -2.04 -5.43 4.30
C TYR A 234 -3.47 -5.17 3.86
N GLY A 235 -4.35 -4.70 4.75
CA GLY A 235 -5.72 -4.30 4.46
C GLY A 235 -5.95 -2.79 4.55
N THR A 236 -4.98 -2.00 5.03
CA THR A 236 -4.94 -0.54 4.84
C THR A 236 -4.59 -0.11 3.42
N TYR A 237 -4.65 -1.02 2.44
CA TYR A 237 -4.98 -0.63 1.07
C TYR A 237 -6.40 -0.09 1.07
N ALA A 238 -6.57 1.11 1.63
CA ALA A 238 -7.72 1.96 1.44
C ALA A 238 -7.93 2.19 -0.07
N ALA A 239 -6.96 1.89 -0.94
CA ALA A 239 -7.19 1.58 -2.34
C ALA A 239 -7.72 0.14 -2.61
N ARG A 240 -8.84 -0.31 -2.03
CA ARG A 240 -9.60 -1.43 -2.65
C ARG A 240 -11.10 -1.11 -2.72
N PRO A 241 -11.84 -1.56 -3.75
CA PRO A 241 -13.26 -1.25 -3.92
C PRO A 241 -14.17 -1.81 -2.81
N ASP A 242 -13.62 -2.61 -1.91
CA ASP A 242 -14.29 -3.43 -0.90
C ASP A 242 -13.86 -3.12 0.54
N ALA A 243 -13.13 -2.01 0.78
CA ALA A 243 -12.92 -1.52 2.13
C ALA A 243 -14.28 -1.14 2.76
N THR A 244 -14.52 -1.54 4.01
CA THR A 244 -15.70 -1.13 4.79
C THR A 244 -15.77 0.39 4.96
N ASP A 245 -14.63 1.07 4.85
CA ASP A 245 -14.54 2.52 4.74
C ASP A 245 -14.59 2.98 3.26
N PRO A 246 -15.63 3.73 2.84
CA PRO A 246 -15.79 4.15 1.45
C PRO A 246 -14.77 5.20 1.01
N LEU A 247 -13.96 5.75 1.93
CA LEU A 247 -12.97 6.80 1.67
C LEU A 247 -12.06 6.45 0.48
N GLY A 248 -11.64 5.19 0.41
CA GLY A 248 -10.87 4.63 -0.69
C GLY A 248 -11.52 4.76 -2.07
N GLY A 249 -12.80 4.39 -2.12
CA GLY A 249 -13.64 4.50 -3.32
C GLY A 249 -13.80 5.96 -3.72
N TYR A 250 -14.02 6.85 -2.76
CA TYR A 250 -14.14 8.29 -3.02
C TYR A 250 -12.89 8.86 -3.67
N LEU A 251 -11.71 8.55 -3.14
CA LEU A 251 -10.44 9.04 -3.68
C LEU A 251 -10.17 8.59 -5.12
N ARG A 252 -10.54 7.35 -5.44
CA ARG A 252 -10.45 6.83 -6.81
C ARG A 252 -11.44 7.48 -7.75
N GLU A 253 -12.65 7.73 -7.28
CA GLU A 253 -13.65 8.44 -8.08
C GLU A 253 -13.21 9.89 -8.33
N ILE A 254 -12.65 10.57 -7.33
CA ILE A 254 -12.03 11.90 -7.47
C ILE A 254 -10.89 11.84 -8.49
N ARG A 255 -10.01 10.84 -8.42
CA ARG A 255 -8.95 10.63 -9.41
C ARG A 255 -9.51 10.47 -10.82
N GLN A 256 -10.57 9.68 -11.02
CA GLN A 256 -11.20 9.52 -12.33
C GLN A 256 -11.82 10.84 -12.84
N ARG A 257 -12.49 11.59 -11.96
CA ARG A 257 -13.20 12.83 -12.31
C ARG A 257 -12.27 14.01 -12.60
N THR A 258 -11.12 14.07 -11.94
CA THR A 258 -10.09 15.10 -12.19
C THR A 258 -9.38 14.91 -13.53
N GLY A 259 -9.46 13.71 -14.14
CA GLY A 259 -9.03 13.45 -15.52
C GLY A 259 -7.52 13.30 -15.72
N SER A 260 -6.68 13.86 -14.85
CA SER A 260 -5.22 13.69 -14.90
C SER A 260 -4.60 13.62 -13.50
N LEU A 261 -3.44 12.95 -13.40
CA LEU A 261 -2.73 12.77 -12.13
C LEU A 261 -2.24 14.11 -11.53
N PRO A 262 -1.76 15.09 -12.32
CA PRO A 262 -1.45 16.43 -11.80
C PRO A 262 -2.67 17.15 -11.23
N ALA A 263 -3.81 17.12 -11.94
CA ALA A 263 -5.05 17.76 -11.47
C ALA A 263 -5.55 17.12 -10.17
N PHE A 264 -5.48 15.78 -10.09
CA PHE A 264 -5.79 15.04 -8.87
C PHE A 264 -4.91 15.47 -7.68
N LEU A 265 -3.58 15.50 -7.86
CA LEU A 265 -2.65 15.89 -6.82
C LEU A 265 -2.80 17.36 -6.41
N ASP A 266 -2.99 18.25 -7.37
CA ASP A 266 -3.20 19.69 -7.12
C ASP A 266 -4.44 19.94 -6.25
N GLU A 267 -5.51 19.17 -6.49
CA GLU A 267 -6.75 19.22 -5.73
C GLU A 267 -6.55 18.68 -4.29
N ILE A 268 -6.04 17.45 -4.17
CA ILE A 268 -6.07 16.72 -2.89
C ILE A 268 -4.98 17.11 -1.89
N ARG A 269 -3.83 17.59 -2.36
CA ARG A 269 -2.68 17.89 -1.49
C ARG A 269 -2.99 18.95 -0.42
N GLY A 270 -4.03 19.76 -0.62
CA GLY A 270 -4.48 20.77 0.32
C GLY A 270 -5.52 20.29 1.34
N TRP A 271 -6.01 19.06 1.23
CA TRP A 271 -7.08 18.55 2.10
C TRP A 271 -6.52 18.00 3.41
N THR A 272 -7.15 18.40 4.52
CA THR A 272 -6.75 18.09 5.88
C THR A 272 -7.89 17.51 6.70
N SER A 273 -8.90 16.91 6.04
CA SER A 273 -9.98 16.18 6.70
C SER A 273 -10.70 15.23 5.74
N ARG A 274 -11.33 14.17 6.26
CA ARG A 274 -12.28 13.32 5.52
C ARG A 274 -13.37 14.15 4.86
N ARG A 275 -13.93 15.11 5.59
CA ARG A 275 -14.99 15.99 5.09
C ARG A 275 -14.61 16.68 3.79
N GLN A 276 -13.36 17.14 3.64
CA GLN A 276 -12.91 17.76 2.39
C GLN A 276 -12.85 16.78 1.21
N VAL A 277 -12.56 15.50 1.47
CA VAL A 277 -12.65 14.45 0.44
C VAL A 277 -14.10 14.25 0.00
N GLU A 278 -15.03 14.19 0.97
CA GLU A 278 -16.45 14.01 0.71
C GLU A 278 -17.04 15.22 -0.05
N ASP A 279 -16.79 16.43 0.45
CA ASP A 279 -17.23 17.68 -0.18
C ASP A 279 -16.62 17.81 -1.59
N GLY A 280 -15.32 17.53 -1.75
CA GLY A 280 -14.63 17.58 -3.04
C GLY A 280 -15.15 16.54 -4.05
N LEU A 281 -15.51 15.33 -3.60
CA LEU A 281 -16.17 14.35 -4.46
C LEU A 281 -17.52 14.86 -4.96
N VAL A 282 -18.33 15.44 -4.07
CA VAL A 282 -19.65 16.01 -4.43
C VAL A 282 -19.49 17.17 -5.41
N ASP A 283 -18.52 18.06 -5.21
CA ASP A 283 -18.24 19.19 -6.10
C ASP A 283 -17.83 18.72 -7.51
N LEU A 284 -17.16 17.57 -7.61
CA LEU A 284 -16.82 16.90 -8.87
C LEU A 284 -17.98 16.09 -9.47
N GLY A 285 -19.18 16.15 -8.86
CA GLY A 285 -20.40 15.47 -9.31
C GLY A 285 -20.47 13.98 -8.94
N GLY A 286 -19.71 13.56 -7.92
CA GLY A 286 -19.76 12.23 -7.33
C GLY A 286 -20.90 12.05 -6.34
N THR A 287 -21.12 10.82 -5.90
CA THR A 287 -22.17 10.49 -4.92
C THR A 287 -21.54 9.77 -3.74
N LEU A 288 -21.81 10.27 -2.52
CA LEU A 288 -21.41 9.59 -1.30
C LEU A 288 -22.24 8.32 -1.12
N GLN A 289 -21.57 7.22 -0.81
CA GLN A 289 -22.26 6.01 -0.39
C GLN A 289 -22.81 6.23 1.03
N PRO A 290 -24.05 5.80 1.33
CA PRO A 290 -24.54 5.81 2.70
C PRO A 290 -23.63 4.92 3.56
N PRO A 291 -23.40 5.27 4.84
CA PRO A 291 -22.69 4.37 5.76
C PRO A 291 -23.43 3.03 5.82
N GLN A 292 -22.71 1.93 5.62
CA GLN A 292 -23.25 0.57 5.79
C GLN A 292 -23.31 0.19 7.28
#